data_AF-A0A842YD66-F1
#
_entry.id   AF-A0A842YD66-F1
#
_cell.length_a   1.000
_cell.length_b   1.000
_cell.length_c   1.000
_cell.angle_alpha   90.00
_cell.angle_beta   90.00
_cell.angle_gamma   90.00
#
_symmetry.space_group_name_H-M   'P 1'
#
loop_
_entity.id
_entity.type
_entity.pdbx_description
1 polymer ?
#
loop_
_entity_poly.entity_id
_entity_poly.type
_entity_poly.pdbx_seq_one_letter_code
_entity_poly.pdbx_strand_id
1 'polypeptide(L)'
;MMVEYTKTEFLIACASSHVKDGEMVFGGTGMPLLAALLAKETHAPKSNLISEAGFIDARPREVPLSVADSRYYYGCSASIGLIETLGFLLQAGRIDVGFLGAAQIDEYGNLNTSYI
;
A
#
# COMPACT_ATOMS: atom_id res chain seq x y z
N MET A 1 1.20 2.51 32.08
CA MET A 1 1.23 1.14 31.52
C MET A 1 1.99 1.19 30.21
N MET A 2 2.97 0.32 30.04
CA MET A 2 3.64 0.15 28.74
C MET A 2 2.67 -0.67 27.87
N VAL A 3 2.34 -0.17 26.68
CA VAL A 3 1.43 -0.86 25.76
C VAL A 3 2.17 -2.08 25.23
N GLU A 4 1.61 -3.29 25.40
CA GLU A 4 2.14 -4.48 24.77
C GLU A 4 1.78 -4.47 23.28
N TYR A 5 2.78 -4.65 22.43
CA TYR A 5 2.61 -4.79 20.98
C TYR A 5 3.62 -5.80 20.44
N THR A 6 3.24 -6.46 19.35
CA THR A 6 4.10 -7.37 18.60
C THR A 6 5.10 -6.60 17.74
N LYS A 7 6.20 -7.26 17.35
CA LYS A 7 7.17 -6.69 16.41
C LYS A 7 6.53 -6.32 15.07
N THR A 8 5.53 -7.09 14.64
CA THR A 8 4.81 -6.84 13.39
C THR A 8 3.98 -5.56 13.47
N GLU A 9 3.25 -5.35 14.56
CA GLU A 9 2.48 -4.12 14.77
C GLU A 9 3.39 -2.89 14.85
N PHE A 10 4.53 -3.02 15.53
CA PHE A 10 5.55 -1.95 15.55
C PHE A 10 6.03 -1.59 14.15
N LEU A 11 6.40 -2.58 13.34
CA LEU A 11 6.85 -2.34 11.96
C LEU A 11 5.76 -1.74 11.08
N ILE A 12 4.50 -2.17 11.23
CA ILE A 12 3.36 -1.58 10.51
C ILE A 12 3.17 -0.11 10.92
N ALA A 13 3.26 0.21 12.22
CA ALA A 13 3.15 1.58 12.71
C ALA A 13 4.31 2.48 12.23
N CYS A 14 5.54 1.95 12.18
CA CYS A 14 6.68 2.66 11.59
C CYS A 14 6.47 2.89 10.10
N ALA A 15 6.08 1.84 9.36
CA ALA A 15 5.82 1.93 7.92
C ALA A 15 4.68 2.93 7.61
N SER A 16 3.60 2.95 8.41
CA SER A 16 2.48 3.85 8.18
C SER A 16 2.87 5.32 8.31
N SER A 17 3.84 5.66 9.16
CA SER A 17 4.34 7.03 9.33
C SER A 17 5.05 7.60 8.09
N HIS A 18 5.39 6.76 7.11
CA HIS A 18 5.94 7.19 5.83
C HIS A 18 4.88 7.62 4.81
N VAL A 19 3.59 7.43 5.10
CA VAL A 19 2.48 7.89 4.26
C VAL A 19 1.99 9.24 4.77
N LYS A 20 1.89 10.24 3.89
CA LYS A 20 1.34 11.56 4.23
C LYS A 20 -0.10 11.70 3.78
N ASP A 21 -0.82 12.61 4.44
CA ASP A 21 -2.20 12.92 4.06
C ASP A 21 -2.26 13.46 2.62
N GLY A 22 -3.11 12.85 1.79
CA GLY A 22 -3.28 13.21 0.38
C GLY A 22 -2.38 12.46 -0.61
N GLU A 23 -1.39 11.69 -0.15
CA GLU A 23 -0.50 10.93 -1.06
C GLU A 23 -1.25 9.81 -1.80
N MET A 24 -0.84 9.56 -3.04
CA MET A 24 -1.20 8.42 -3.87
C MET A 24 -0.31 7.24 -3.50
N VAL A 25 -0.85 6.33 -2.68
CA VAL A 25 -0.12 5.21 -2.08
C VAL A 25 -0.33 3.95 -2.91
N PHE A 26 0.75 3.45 -3.49
CA PHE A 26 0.73 2.20 -4.25
C PHE A 26 0.98 1.01 -3.31
N GLY A 27 -0.06 0.21 -3.10
CA GLY A 27 -0.09 -0.84 -2.09
C GLY A 27 -0.24 -2.24 -2.70
N GLY A 28 0.53 -3.19 -2.16
CA GLY A 28 0.39 -4.61 -2.46
C GLY A 28 -0.49 -5.34 -1.44
N THR A 29 0.06 -6.38 -0.82
CA THR A 29 -0.60 -7.18 0.24
C THR A 29 0.23 -7.19 1.53
N GLY A 30 -0.34 -7.75 2.61
CA GLY A 30 0.38 -7.97 3.87
C GLY A 30 0.69 -6.69 4.64
N MET A 31 1.87 -6.64 5.27
CA MET A 31 2.28 -5.51 6.11
C MET A 31 2.27 -4.15 5.39
N PRO A 32 2.76 -4.03 4.13
CA PRO A 32 2.60 -2.82 3.32
C PRO A 32 1.17 -2.28 3.23
N LEU A 33 0.22 -3.17 2.95
CA LEU A 33 -1.19 -2.82 2.85
C LEU A 33 -1.74 -2.34 4.20
N LEU A 34 -1.40 -3.05 5.27
CA LEU A 34 -1.80 -2.65 6.62
C LEU A 34 -1.21 -1.30 7.03
N ALA A 35 0.02 -0.98 6.61
CA ALA A 35 0.62 0.33 6.86
C ALA A 35 -0.15 1.46 6.16
N ALA A 36 -0.50 1.27 4.89
CA ALA A 36 -1.29 2.24 4.12
C ALA A 36 -2.71 2.41 4.70
N LEU A 37 -3.38 1.31 5.04
CA LEU A 37 -4.71 1.35 5.68
C LEU A 37 -4.65 2.00 7.06
N LEU A 38 -3.63 1.67 7.88
CA LEU A 38 -3.45 2.28 9.19
C LEU A 38 -3.23 3.79 9.06
N ALA A 39 -2.42 4.24 8.10
CA ALA A 39 -2.23 5.67 7.85
C ALA A 39 -3.57 6.33 7.50
N LYS A 40 -4.35 5.72 6.60
CA LYS A 40 -5.66 6.21 6.18
C LYS A 40 -6.69 6.29 7.31
N GLU A 41 -6.70 5.32 8.22
CA GLU A 41 -7.63 5.30 9.35
C GLU A 41 -7.16 6.18 10.53
N THR A 42 -5.96 6.76 10.47
CA THR A 42 -5.39 7.54 11.58
C THR A 42 -5.02 8.97 11.18
N HIS A 43 -3.85 9.18 10.60
CA HIS A 43 -3.24 10.50 10.43
C HIS A 43 -3.26 11.01 8.99
N ALA A 44 -3.58 10.16 8.01
CA ALA A 44 -3.60 10.45 6.59
C ALA A 44 -4.95 10.08 5.93
N PRO A 45 -6.11 10.57 6.43
CA PRO A 45 -7.44 10.16 5.98
C PRO A 45 -7.79 10.45 4.52
N LYS A 46 -7.01 11.32 3.84
CA LYS A 46 -7.13 11.64 2.43
C LYS A 46 -6.09 10.92 1.56
N SER A 47 -5.26 10.05 2.14
CA SER A 47 -4.38 9.19 1.34
C SER A 47 -5.21 8.24 0.45
N ASN A 48 -4.74 8.08 -0.78
CA ASN A 48 -5.41 7.30 -1.81
C ASN A 48 -4.69 5.97 -1.96
N LEU A 49 -5.26 4.92 -1.38
CA LEU A 49 -4.77 3.56 -1.57
C LEU A 49 -5.11 3.09 -2.99
N ILE A 50 -4.08 2.70 -3.73
CA ILE A 50 -4.17 2.20 -5.11
C ILE A 50 -3.61 0.78 -5.15
N SER A 51 -4.44 -0.16 -5.57
CA SER A 51 -4.01 -1.52 -5.88
C SER A 51 -3.54 -1.63 -7.33
N GLU A 52 -2.53 -2.48 -7.58
CA GLU A 52 -2.07 -2.87 -8.91
C GLU A 52 -3.21 -3.40 -9.81
N ALA A 53 -4.23 -4.01 -9.22
CA ALA A 53 -5.40 -4.51 -9.95
C ALA A 53 -6.38 -3.40 -10.37
N GLY A 54 -6.13 -2.14 -9.98
CA GLY A 54 -6.84 -0.95 -10.43
C GLY A 54 -7.98 -0.46 -9.55
N PHE A 55 -8.00 -0.85 -8.28
CA PHE A 55 -8.89 -0.25 -7.29
C PHE A 55 -8.31 1.06 -6.76
N ILE A 56 -9.02 2.16 -6.98
CA ILE A 56 -8.56 3.52 -6.64
C ILE A 56 -9.29 4.02 -5.41
N ASP A 57 -8.53 4.53 -4.44
CA ASP A 57 -9.01 5.13 -3.19
C ASP A 57 -9.93 4.20 -2.37
N ALA A 58 -9.63 2.90 -2.38
CA ALA A 58 -10.43 1.93 -1.64
C ALA A 58 -10.40 2.18 -0.11
N ARG A 59 -11.48 1.78 0.57
CA ARG A 59 -11.62 1.82 2.04
C ARG A 59 -12.20 0.50 2.57
N PRO A 60 -11.51 -0.63 2.32
CA PRO A 60 -12.06 -1.95 2.60
C PRO A 60 -12.39 -2.12 4.09
N ARG A 61 -13.54 -2.74 4.41
CA ARG A 61 -13.96 -3.02 5.80
C ARG A 61 -13.16 -4.14 6.46
N GLU A 62 -12.55 -4.99 5.65
CA GLU A 62 -11.74 -6.13 6.06
C GLU A 62 -10.46 -6.13 5.24
N VAL A 63 -9.37 -6.64 5.82
CA VAL A 63 -8.06 -6.67 5.16
C VAL A 63 -8.13 -7.51 3.86
N PRO A 64 -7.87 -6.91 2.69
CA PRO A 64 -7.76 -7.64 1.43
C PRO A 64 -6.63 -8.67 1.47
N LEU A 65 -6.86 -9.88 0.93
CA LEU A 65 -5.86 -10.97 0.92
C LEU A 65 -5.04 -11.02 -0.38
N SER A 66 -5.48 -10.32 -1.42
CA SER A 66 -4.83 -10.24 -2.73
C SER A 66 -4.97 -8.83 -3.29
N VAL A 67 -4.07 -8.41 -4.17
CA VAL A 67 -4.19 -7.12 -4.90
C VAL A 67 -5.49 -7.06 -5.71
N ALA A 68 -5.99 -8.21 -6.20
CA ALA A 68 -7.23 -8.31 -6.97
C ALA A 68 -8.47 -8.69 -6.12
N ASP A 69 -8.38 -8.61 -4.79
CA ASP A 69 -9.46 -9.01 -3.88
C ASP A 69 -10.68 -8.09 -4.00
N SER A 70 -11.89 -8.67 -4.11
CA SER A 70 -13.13 -7.90 -4.24
C SER A 70 -13.43 -6.99 -3.06
N ARG A 71 -12.81 -7.21 -1.89
CA ARG A 71 -12.93 -6.32 -0.73
C ARG A 71 -12.54 -4.88 -1.04
N TYR A 72 -11.66 -4.65 -2.02
CA TYR A 72 -11.30 -3.31 -2.47
C TYR A 72 -12.44 -2.53 -3.12
N TYR A 73 -13.49 -3.18 -3.64
CA TYR A 73 -14.64 -2.47 -4.20
C TYR A 73 -15.38 -1.62 -3.16
N TYR A 74 -15.30 -1.99 -1.89
CA TYR A 74 -15.97 -1.22 -0.85
C TYR A 74 -15.27 0.14 -0.66
N GLY A 75 -16.00 1.21 -0.95
CA GLY A 75 -15.53 2.57 -0.81
C GLY A 75 -14.51 3.02 -1.85
N CYS A 76 -14.23 2.22 -2.90
CA CYS A 76 -13.36 2.67 -3.99
C CYS A 76 -14.04 3.78 -4.80
N SER A 77 -13.25 4.77 -5.20
CA SER A 77 -13.68 5.85 -6.08
C SER A 77 -13.75 5.41 -7.55
N ALA A 78 -12.90 4.46 -7.96
CA ALA A 78 -12.92 3.87 -9.30
C ALA A 78 -12.31 2.47 -9.31
N SER A 79 -12.69 1.70 -10.34
CA SER A 79 -12.06 0.44 -10.72
C SER A 79 -11.64 0.54 -12.19
N ILE A 80 -10.33 0.45 -12.44
CA ILE A 80 -9.71 0.47 -13.77
C ILE A 80 -8.91 -0.82 -13.99
N GLY A 81 -8.36 -1.03 -15.17
CA GLY A 81 -7.53 -2.20 -15.44
C GLY A 81 -6.09 -2.07 -14.95
N LEU A 82 -5.40 -3.21 -14.91
CA LEU A 82 -3.98 -3.31 -14.59
C LEU A 82 -3.12 -2.40 -15.50
N ILE A 83 -3.41 -2.40 -16.80
CA ILE A 83 -2.64 -1.63 -17.79
C ILE A 83 -2.82 -0.13 -17.56
N GLU A 84 -4.03 0.33 -17.27
CA GLU A 84 -4.30 1.73 -16.97
C GLU A 84 -3.65 2.15 -15.65
N THR A 85 -3.68 1.26 -14.65
CA THR A 85 -3.05 1.52 -13.34
C THR A 85 -1.54 1.66 -13.48
N LEU A 86 -0.89 0.67 -14.08
CA LEU A 86 0.57 0.68 -14.23
C LEU A 86 1.03 1.72 -15.26
N GLY A 87 0.26 1.96 -16.32
CA GLY A 87 0.60 2.91 -17.36
C GLY A 87 0.29 4.36 -16.97
N PHE A 88 -0.97 4.66 -16.68
CA PHE A 88 -1.43 6.04 -16.48
C PHE A 88 -1.26 6.58 -15.07
N LEU A 89 -1.09 5.71 -14.06
CA LEU A 89 -0.79 6.15 -12.69
C LEU A 89 0.69 5.96 -12.38
N LEU A 90 1.20 4.72 -12.40
CA LEU A 90 2.56 4.43 -11.97
C LEU A 90 3.62 5.00 -12.94
N GLN A 91 3.61 4.58 -14.21
CA GLN A 91 4.60 5.03 -15.20
C GLN A 91 4.50 6.52 -15.53
N ALA A 92 3.30 7.09 -15.43
CA ALA A 92 3.10 8.53 -15.60
C ALA A 92 3.55 9.38 -14.39
N GLY A 93 4.10 8.77 -13.34
CA GLY A 93 4.64 9.48 -12.17
C GLY A 93 3.57 10.09 -11.26
N ARG A 94 2.37 9.49 -11.20
CA ARG A 94 1.25 9.95 -10.34
C ARG A 94 1.16 9.22 -9.00
N ILE A 95 2.12 8.36 -8.70
CA ILE A 95 2.26 7.65 -7.44
C ILE A 95 3.31 8.39 -6.60
N ASP A 96 2.97 8.72 -5.36
CA ASP A 96 3.86 9.45 -4.45
C ASP A 96 4.74 8.49 -3.64
N VAL A 97 4.15 7.38 -3.19
CA VAL A 97 4.84 6.40 -2.35
C VAL A 97 4.38 4.98 -2.67
N GLY A 98 5.33 4.04 -2.66
CA GLY A 98 5.07 2.63 -2.84
C GLY A 98 5.89 1.80 -1.85
N PHE A 99 5.32 0.69 -1.41
CA PHE A 99 6.01 -0.27 -0.55
C PHE A 99 6.38 -1.51 -1.35
N LEU A 100 7.65 -1.91 -1.30
CA LEU A 100 8.15 -3.09 -1.99
C LEU A 100 8.78 -4.06 -0.99
N GLY A 101 8.52 -5.36 -1.21
CA GLY A 101 9.25 -6.44 -0.56
C GLY A 101 10.31 -7.00 -1.49
N ALA A 102 11.41 -7.51 -0.92
CA ALA A 102 12.49 -8.14 -1.69
C ALA A 102 13.12 -9.29 -0.91
N ALA A 103 13.72 -10.24 -1.63
CA ALA A 103 14.53 -11.29 -1.04
C ALA A 103 15.92 -10.77 -0.64
N GLN A 104 16.47 -9.87 -1.45
CA GLN A 104 17.75 -9.20 -1.20
C GLN A 104 17.65 -7.72 -1.55
N ILE A 105 18.41 -6.91 -0.83
CA ILE A 105 18.61 -5.48 -1.07
C ILE A 105 20.10 -5.16 -0.88
N ASP A 106 20.65 -4.29 -1.73
CA ASP A 106 22.03 -3.79 -1.58
C ASP A 106 22.07 -2.36 -0.99
N GLU A 107 23.28 -1.83 -0.77
CA GLU A 107 23.48 -0.49 -0.20
C GLU A 107 22.99 0.66 -1.10
N TYR A 108 22.73 0.39 -2.39
CA TYR A 108 22.23 1.36 -3.36
C TYR A 108 20.71 1.29 -3.54
N GLY A 109 20.04 0.33 -2.89
CA GLY A 109 18.59 0.12 -2.97
C GLY A 109 18.14 -0.74 -4.14
N ASN A 110 19.04 -1.46 -4.82
CA ASN A 110 18.64 -2.44 -5.83
C ASN A 110 17.97 -3.64 -5.15
N LEU A 111 16.86 -4.11 -5.71
CA LEU A 111 16.06 -5.19 -5.16
C LEU A 111 16.15 -6.45 -6.03
N ASN A 112 16.27 -7.62 -5.40
CA ASN A 112 16.08 -8.90 -6.07
C ASN A 112 14.83 -9.61 -5.55
N THR A 113 13.90 -9.91 -6.45
CA THR A 113 12.64 -10.62 -6.21
C THR A 113 12.50 -11.88 -7.06
N SER A 114 13.52 -12.26 -7.85
CA SER A 114 13.42 -13.30 -8.87
C SER A 114 13.94 -14.67 -8.42
N TYR A 115 15.21 -14.75 -8.03
CA TYR A 115 15.87 -16.01 -7.63
C TYR A 115 17.09 -15.71 -6.74
N ILE A 116 17.49 -16.65 -5.87
CA ILE A 116 18.61 -16.50 -4.92
C ILE A 116 19.77 -17.40 -5.33
#